data_AF-A0A804HS72-F1
#
_entry.id   AF-A0A804HS72-F1
#
_cell.length_a   1.000
_cell.length_b   1.000
_cell.length_c   1.000
_cell.angle_alpha   90.00
_cell.angle_beta   90.00
_cell.angle_gamma   90.00
#
_symmetry.space_group_name_H-M   'P 1'
#
loop_
_entity.id
_entity.type
_entity.pdbx_description
1 polymer ?
#
loop_
_entity_poly.entity_id
_entity_poly.type
_entity_poly.pdbx_seq_one_letter_code
_entity_poly.pdbx_strand_id
1 'polypeptide(L)'
;MKIVSVMVLQKDGVWVGHLLSGYALPMEDPNQQKEDKGEKGIGGAWKQAIKVSYEATKTAFPGGEVIAHLDHKSFKSWQRNAVTNFLTEESIKMGKPEDFF
;
A
#
# COMPACT_ATOMS: atom_id res chain seq x y z
N MET A 1 4.60 13.83 -5.39
CA MET A 1 3.56 13.42 -4.42
C MET A 1 3.70 11.93 -4.17
N LYS A 2 3.90 11.45 -2.94
CA LYS A 2 4.05 10.00 -2.66
C LYS A 2 2.71 9.31 -2.75
N ILE A 3 2.52 8.25 -3.55
CA ILE A 3 1.19 7.65 -3.75
C ILE A 3 1.23 6.12 -3.72
N VAL A 4 0.38 5.53 -2.87
CA VAL A 4 -0.03 4.13 -2.95
C VAL A 4 -1.49 4.09 -3.40
N SER A 5 -1.79 3.30 -4.42
CA SER A 5 -3.15 3.09 -4.91
C SER A 5 -3.57 1.65 -4.66
N VAL A 6 -4.71 1.45 -4.04
CA VAL A 6 -5.39 0.15 -3.96
C VAL A 6 -6.36 0.08 -5.14
N MET A 7 -6.21 -0.94 -5.96
CA MET A 7 -6.97 -1.14 -7.20
C MET A 7 -7.69 -2.49 -7.18
N VAL A 8 -8.74 -2.60 -7.99
CA VAL A 8 -9.52 -3.82 -8.19
C VAL A 8 -9.45 -4.21 -9.66
N LEU A 9 -9.12 -5.46 -9.92
CA LEU A 9 -9.22 -6.10 -11.23
C LEU A 9 -10.51 -6.90 -11.28
N GLN A 10 -11.31 -6.67 -12.32
CA GLN A 10 -12.52 -7.43 -12.61
C GLN A 10 -12.54 -7.74 -14.10
N LYS A 11 -13.38 -8.69 -14.54
CA LYS A 11 -13.47 -9.10 -15.96
C LYS A 11 -13.63 -7.94 -16.96
N ASP A 12 -14.19 -6.82 -16.50
CA ASP A 12 -14.50 -5.66 -17.34
C ASP A 12 -13.49 -4.50 -17.21
N GLY A 13 -12.35 -4.69 -16.52
CA GLY A 13 -11.29 -3.68 -16.41
C GLY A 13 -10.71 -3.48 -15.00
N VAL A 14 -9.89 -2.45 -14.84
CA VAL A 14 -9.32 -2.03 -13.54
C VAL A 14 -10.07 -0.83 -13.01
N TRP A 15 -10.44 -0.91 -11.74
CA TRP A 15 -11.06 0.16 -10.99
C TRP A 15 -10.10 0.61 -9.90
N VAL A 16 -9.89 1.92 -9.77
CA VAL A 16 -9.10 2.47 -8.65
C VAL A 16 -10.03 2.57 -7.44
N GLY A 17 -9.64 1.95 -6.33
CA GLY A 17 -10.38 2.00 -5.07
C GLY A 17 -9.93 3.18 -4.21
N HIS A 18 -8.84 3.00 -3.46
CA HIS A 18 -8.32 3.99 -2.53
C HIS A 18 -6.96 4.53 -2.99
N LEU A 19 -6.72 5.83 -2.78
CA LEU A 19 -5.46 6.48 -3.09
C LEU A 19 -4.88 7.11 -1.81
N LEU A 20 -3.78 6.55 -1.33
CA LEU A 20 -3.07 7.00 -0.14
C LEU A 20 -1.91 7.91 -0.53
N SER A 21 -2.03 9.19 -0.20
CA SER A 21 -0.99 10.20 -0.45
C SER A 21 -0.09 10.37 0.76
N GLY A 22 1.23 10.34 0.54
CA GLY A 22 2.22 10.58 1.59
C GLY A 22 2.37 12.03 2.03
N TYR A 23 1.60 12.96 1.48
CA TYR A 23 1.38 14.26 2.13
C TYR A 23 0.32 14.19 3.23
N ALA A 24 -0.69 13.33 3.08
CA ALA A 24 -1.72 13.11 4.10
C ALA A 24 -1.25 12.15 5.20
N LEU A 25 -0.34 11.23 4.85
CA LEU A 25 0.23 10.25 5.75
C LEU A 25 1.76 10.40 5.76
N PRO A 26 2.34 11.15 6.71
CA PRO A 26 3.79 11.14 6.89
C PRO A 26 4.24 9.75 7.36
N MET A 27 5.31 9.26 6.75
CA MET A 27 5.87 7.95 7.06
C MET A 27 7.03 8.14 8.05
N GLU A 28 7.00 7.44 9.16
CA GLU A 28 8.01 7.58 10.22
C GLU A 28 9.24 6.75 9.89
N ASP A 29 10.43 7.34 10.03
CA ASP A 29 11.70 6.66 9.76
C ASP A 29 12.05 5.75 10.95
N PRO A 30 12.14 4.43 10.76
CA PRO A 30 12.47 3.50 11.85
C PRO A 30 13.88 3.73 12.43
N ASN A 31 14.77 4.44 11.73
CA ASN A 31 16.08 4.81 12.26
C ASN A 31 16.05 6.06 13.15
N GLN A 32 14.95 6.83 13.12
CA GLN A 32 14.76 8.03 13.94
C GLN A 32 13.93 7.76 15.20
N GLN A 33 13.23 6.63 15.28
CA GLN A 33 12.57 6.19 16.51
C GLN A 33 13.61 5.62 17.48
N LYS A 34 13.92 6.39 18.53
CA LYS A 34 14.55 5.86 19.75
C LYS A 34 13.43 5.13 20.51
N GLU A 35 13.64 3.85 20.79
CA GLU A 35 12.77 3.01 21.64
C GLU A 35 11.47 2.51 20.98
N ASP A 36 11.58 1.46 20.17
CA ASP A 36 10.91 0.19 20.47
C ASP A 36 11.51 -0.94 19.62
N LYS A 37 12.14 -1.91 20.28
CA LYS A 37 12.83 -3.06 19.66
C LYS A 37 11.85 -4.14 19.17
N GLY A 38 10.74 -3.75 18.53
CA GLY A 38 9.66 -4.67 18.17
C GLY A 38 9.32 -4.69 16.68
N GLU A 39 9.02 -3.54 16.08
CA GLU A 39 8.48 -3.49 14.71
C GLU A 39 9.48 -2.87 13.73
N LYS A 40 10.30 -3.71 13.08
CA LYS A 40 11.04 -3.32 11.86
C LYS A 40 10.06 -3.24 10.68
N GLY A 41 9.14 -2.28 10.70
CA GLY A 41 8.06 -2.17 9.71
C GLY A 41 7.79 -0.73 9.27
N ILE A 42 6.77 -0.53 8.44
CA ILE A 42 6.27 0.82 8.14
C ILE A 42 5.78 1.45 9.44
N GLY A 43 6.45 2.52 9.88
CA GLY A 43 6.02 3.31 11.04
C GLY A 43 4.86 4.27 10.73
N GLY A 44 4.15 4.69 11.77
CA GLY A 44 3.03 5.63 11.70
C GLY A 44 1.72 5.03 11.15
N ALA A 45 0.82 5.91 10.70
CA ALA A 45 -0.55 5.52 10.30
C ALA A 45 -0.65 4.72 8.97
N TRP A 46 0.47 4.53 8.26
CA TRP A 46 0.49 3.86 6.95
C TRP A 46 0.05 2.40 6.99
N LYS A 47 0.54 1.63 7.98
CA LYS A 47 0.18 0.23 8.18
C LYS A 47 -1.34 0.08 8.25
N GLN A 48 -1.96 0.88 9.12
CA GLN A 48 -3.40 0.90 9.32
C GLN A 48 -4.14 1.43 8.08
N ALA A 49 -3.64 2.49 7.44
CA ALA A 49 -4.29 3.09 6.28
C ALA A 49 -4.35 2.11 5.10
N ILE A 50 -3.26 1.40 4.81
CA ILE A 50 -3.21 0.37 3.77
C ILE A 50 -4.19 -0.75 4.10
N LYS A 51 -4.18 -1.25 5.34
CA LYS A 51 -5.04 -2.36 5.77
C LYS A 51 -6.53 -2.01 5.67
N VAL A 52 -6.93 -0.86 6.21
CA VAL A 52 -8.33 -0.40 6.14
C VAL A 52 -8.75 -0.18 4.70
N SER A 53 -7.90 0.43 3.87
CA SER A 53 -8.19 0.66 2.45
C SER A 53 -8.35 -0.65 1.68
N TYR A 54 -7.49 -1.63 1.95
CA TYR A 54 -7.55 -2.96 1.33
C TYR A 54 -8.83 -3.69 1.72
N GLU A 55 -9.15 -3.78 3.01
CA GLU A 55 -10.36 -4.47 3.51
C GLU A 55 -11.65 -3.80 3.03
N ALA A 56 -11.70 -2.46 3.04
CA ALA A 56 -12.83 -1.71 2.51
C ALA A 56 -13.04 -1.97 1.01
N THR A 57 -11.94 -1.99 0.25
CA THR A 57 -11.98 -2.28 -1.19
C THR A 57 -12.43 -3.72 -1.46
N LYS A 58 -11.89 -4.69 -0.73
CA LYS A 58 -12.27 -6.10 -0.84
C LYS A 58 -13.74 -6.35 -0.50
N THR A 59 -14.25 -5.63 0.51
CA THR A 59 -15.67 -5.71 0.90
C THR A 59 -16.59 -5.07 -0.14
N ALA A 60 -16.17 -3.95 -0.72
CA ALA A 60 -16.95 -3.24 -1.74
C ALA A 60 -17.03 -3.99 -3.08
N PHE A 61 -16.04 -4.82 -3.40
CA PHE A 61 -15.95 -5.56 -4.67
C PHE A 61 -15.84 -7.08 -4.44
N PRO A 62 -16.93 -7.74 -3.99
CA PRO A 62 -16.93 -9.18 -3.78
C PRO A 62 -16.69 -9.92 -5.10
N GLY A 63 -15.61 -10.70 -5.18
CA GLY A 63 -15.21 -11.44 -6.39
C GLY A 63 -14.24 -10.69 -7.31
N GLY A 64 -13.94 -9.42 -7.02
CA GLY A 64 -12.84 -8.70 -7.65
C GLY A 64 -11.49 -9.08 -7.03
N GLU A 65 -10.43 -9.04 -7.83
CA GLU A 65 -9.07 -9.23 -7.33
C GLU A 65 -8.47 -7.88 -6.93
N VAL A 66 -8.11 -7.74 -5.66
CA VAL A 66 -7.54 -6.48 -5.15
C VAL A 66 -6.01 -6.51 -5.25
N ILE A 67 -5.45 -5.50 -5.89
CA ILE A 67 -4.00 -5.30 -6.06
C ILE A 67 -3.58 -3.94 -5.48
N ALA A 68 -2.35 -3.87 -4.97
CA ALA A 68 -1.71 -2.64 -4.58
C ALA A 68 -0.74 -2.17 -5.67
N HIS A 69 -0.83 -0.90 -6.03
CA HIS A 69 0.11 -0.22 -6.91
C HIS A 69 0.87 0.85 -6.13
N LEU A 70 2.19 0.82 -6.22
CA LEU A 70 3.08 1.79 -5.58
C LEU A 70 3.70 2.69 -6.67
N ASP A 71 3.54 4.01 -6.57
CA ASP A 71 4.26 4.94 -7.46
C ASP A 71 5.74 5.03 -7.02
N HIS A 72 6.59 4.23 -7.66
CA HIS A 72 8.01 4.13 -7.32
C HIS A 72 8.77 5.45 -7.41
N LYS A 73 8.37 6.39 -8.29
CA LYS A 73 9.09 7.65 -8.48
C LYS A 73 8.91 8.62 -7.33
N SER A 74 7.92 8.36 -6.49
CA SER A 74 7.48 9.31 -5.48
C SER A 74 8.02 9.03 -4.07
N PHE A 75 8.54 7.83 -3.81
CA PHE A 75 9.06 7.42 -2.51
C PHE A 75 10.59 7.36 -2.45
N LYS A 76 11.16 7.65 -1.27
CA LYS A 76 12.57 7.32 -0.99
C LYS A 76 12.76 5.80 -0.96
N SER A 77 13.97 5.32 -1.23
CA SER A 77 14.24 3.87 -1.30
C SER A 77 13.85 3.10 -0.04
N TRP A 78 14.13 3.63 1.15
CA TRP A 78 13.72 2.95 2.40
C TRP A 78 12.20 2.87 2.56
N GLN A 79 11.47 3.90 2.12
CA GLN A 79 10.02 3.97 2.20
C GLN A 79 9.37 2.96 1.25
N ARG A 80 9.89 2.84 0.03
CA ARG A 80 9.45 1.81 -0.91
C ARG A 80 9.63 0.43 -0.30
N ASN A 81 10.82 0.15 0.22
CA ASN A 81 11.12 -1.15 0.81
C ASN A 81 10.21 -1.45 2.01
N ALA A 82 9.95 -0.47 2.88
CA ALA A 82 9.03 -0.64 3.99
C ALA A 82 7.60 -0.98 3.50
N VAL A 83 7.09 -0.25 2.50
CA VAL A 83 5.76 -0.49 1.91
C VAL A 83 5.69 -1.86 1.24
N THR A 84 6.66 -2.21 0.41
CA THR A 84 6.73 -3.49 -0.30
C THR A 84 6.82 -4.67 0.67
N ASN A 85 7.62 -4.55 1.74
CA ASN A 85 7.74 -5.61 2.74
C ASN A 85 6.41 -5.85 3.45
N PHE A 86 5.74 -4.80 3.90
CA PHE A 86 4.43 -4.91 4.56
C PHE A 86 3.35 -5.51 3.65
N LEU A 87 3.29 -5.06 2.39
CA LEU A 87 2.35 -5.63 1.42
C LEU A 87 2.60 -7.12 1.18
N THR A 88 3.87 -7.54 1.18
CA THR A 88 4.27 -8.95 1.06
C THR A 88 3.88 -9.75 2.31
N GLU A 89 4.11 -9.20 3.51
CA GLU A 89 3.75 -9.81 4.79
C GLU A 89 2.24 -10.04 4.92
N GLU A 90 1.42 -9.05 4.53
CA GLU A 90 -0.05 -9.19 4.53
C GLU A 90 -0.56 -9.97 3.30
N SER A 91 0.32 -10.54 2.47
CA SER A 91 -0.02 -11.30 1.25
C SER A 91 -0.90 -10.52 0.26
N ILE A 92 -0.72 -9.19 0.20
CA ILE A 92 -1.42 -8.32 -0.74
C ILE A 92 -0.65 -8.32 -2.07
N LYS A 93 -1.34 -8.68 -3.16
CA LYS A 93 -0.74 -8.69 -4.50
C LYS A 93 -0.32 -7.30 -4.93
N MET A 94 0.85 -7.21 -5.55
CA MET A 94 1.40 -5.96 -6.08
C MET A 94 1.57 -6.06 -7.59
N GLY A 95 1.33 -4.96 -8.30
CA GLY A 95 1.60 -4.90 -9.73
C GLY A 95 1.14 -3.58 -10.36
N LYS A 96 1.32 -3.47 -11.67
CA LYS A 96 0.70 -2.41 -12.48
C LYS A 96 -0.62 -2.91 -13.06
N PRO A 97 -1.57 -2.02 -13.35
CA PRO A 97 -2.77 -2.37 -14.11
C PRO A 97 -2.46 -3.19 -15.37
N GLU A 98 -1.41 -2.80 -16.10
CA GLU A 98 -0.94 -3.42 -17.34
C GLU A 98 -0.47 -4.88 -17.17
N ASP A 99 -0.03 -5.27 -15.98
CA ASP A 99 0.52 -6.62 -15.74
C ASP A 99 -0.58 -7.69 -15.64
N PHE A 100 -1.85 -7.29 -15.69
CA PHE A 100 -3.01 -8.18 -15.50
C PHE A 100 -3.99 -8.21 -16.71
N PHE A 101 -3.59 -7.64 -17.85
CA PHE A 101 -4.32 -7.71 -19.13
C PHE A 101 -3.54 -8.43 -20.22
#